data_AF-A0A341BYL6-F1
#
_entry.id   AF-A0A341BYL6-F1
#
_cell.length_a   1.000
_cell.length_b   1.000
_cell.length_c   1.000
_cell.angle_alpha   90.00
_cell.angle_beta   90.00
_cell.angle_gamma   90.00
#
_symmetry.space_group_name_H-M   'P 1'
#
loop_
_entity.id
_entity.type
_entity.pdbx_description
1 polymer ?
#
loop_
_entity_poly.entity_id
_entity_poly.type
_entity_poly.pdbx_seq_one_letter_code
_entity_poly.pdbx_strand_id
1 'polypeptide(L)'
;MGVQPPNFSWVLPGRLAGLALPRLPAHYQFLLDQGVRHLVSLTERGPPHSDSCPGLTLHRLRIPDFCSPGPEQIDRFVKIVDEANARGEERGLAAGDAIAEIRRLRPGSIETYEQEKAVFQFYQRRK
;
A
#
# COMPACT_ATOMS: atom_id res chain seq x y z
N MET A 1 -15.05 18.29 3.41
CA MET A 1 -14.22 17.72 4.49
C MET A 1 -14.13 16.22 4.25
N GLY A 2 -12.93 15.64 4.21
CA GLY A 2 -12.77 14.20 4.03
C GLY A 2 -13.29 13.38 5.23
N VAL A 3 -13.60 12.11 4.98
CA VAL A 3 -13.93 11.10 6.01
C VAL A 3 -12.89 9.99 5.93
N GLN A 4 -12.34 9.58 7.07
CA GLN A 4 -11.31 8.54 7.11
C GLN A 4 -11.84 7.21 6.52
N PRO A 5 -11.13 6.58 5.56
CA PRO A 5 -11.52 5.28 5.03
C PRO A 5 -11.37 4.16 6.08
N PRO A 6 -12.08 3.02 5.88
CA PRO A 6 -11.98 1.90 6.79
C PRO A 6 -10.55 1.34 6.88
N ASN A 7 -10.17 0.90 8.07
CA ASN A 7 -8.85 0.30 8.37
C ASN A 7 -7.65 1.14 7.89
N PHE A 8 -7.78 2.48 7.87
CA PHE A 8 -6.67 3.39 7.56
C PHE A 8 -5.66 3.43 8.70
N SER A 9 -4.38 3.24 8.41
CA SER A 9 -3.29 3.58 9.34
C SER A 9 -1.98 3.87 8.59
N TRP A 10 -1.16 4.74 9.18
CA TRP A 10 0.20 5.01 8.70
C TRP A 10 1.12 3.85 9.06
N VAL A 11 1.86 3.37 8.06
CA VAL A 11 3.02 2.46 8.25
C VAL A 11 4.27 3.31 8.45
N LEU A 12 4.45 4.31 7.58
CA LEU A 12 5.44 5.37 7.70
C LEU A 12 4.69 6.71 7.74
N PRO A 13 4.62 7.39 8.90
CA PRO A 13 3.86 8.64 9.04
C PRO A 13 4.21 9.66 7.96
N GLY A 14 3.19 10.16 7.26
CA GLY A 14 3.33 11.15 6.18
C GLY A 14 3.91 10.61 4.87
N ARG A 15 4.22 9.31 4.78
CA ARG A 15 4.93 8.71 3.62
C ARG A 15 4.24 7.48 3.03
N LEU A 16 3.73 6.58 3.88
CA LEU A 16 3.08 5.35 3.45
C LEU A 16 1.99 4.91 4.44
N ALA A 17 0.78 4.70 3.94
CA ALA A 17 -0.36 4.22 4.71
C ALA A 17 -1.03 3.01 4.04
N GLY A 18 -1.66 2.17 4.85
CA GLY A 18 -2.55 1.10 4.40
C GLY A 18 -4.01 1.43 4.72
N LEU A 19 -4.95 0.94 3.91
CA LEU A 19 -6.40 1.09 4.12
C LEU A 19 -7.17 -0.08 3.51
N ALA A 20 -8.39 -0.31 4.01
CA ALA A 20 -9.36 -1.17 3.34
C ALA A 20 -10.10 -0.40 2.23
N LEU A 21 -10.80 -1.12 1.34
CA LEU A 21 -11.40 -0.56 0.11
C LEU A 21 -12.14 0.78 0.36
N PRO A 22 -11.69 1.91 -0.24
CA PRO A 22 -12.41 3.17 -0.15
C PRO A 22 -13.67 3.09 -1.03
N ARG A 23 -14.80 3.57 -0.50
CA ARG A 23 -16.11 3.45 -1.16
C ARG A 23 -16.86 4.76 -1.35
N LEU A 24 -16.39 5.87 -0.79
CA LEU A 24 -17.06 7.16 -0.83
C LEU A 24 -16.12 8.23 -1.38
N PRO A 25 -16.63 9.25 -2.11
CA PRO A 25 -15.85 10.42 -2.52
C PRO A 25 -15.10 11.07 -1.35
N ALA A 26 -15.75 11.14 -0.18
CA ALA A 26 -15.15 11.70 1.04
C ALA A 26 -13.91 10.92 1.53
N HIS A 27 -13.78 9.63 1.21
CA HIS A 27 -12.57 8.86 1.54
C HIS A 27 -11.37 9.34 0.73
N TYR A 28 -11.56 9.60 -0.56
CA TYR A 28 -10.50 10.11 -1.42
C TYR A 28 -10.12 11.54 -1.05
N GLN A 29 -11.10 12.37 -0.70
CA GLN A 29 -10.83 13.70 -0.17
C GLN A 29 -10.00 13.65 1.12
N PHE A 30 -10.31 12.71 2.03
CA PHE A 30 -9.49 12.52 3.24
C PHE A 30 -8.03 12.21 2.90
N LEU A 31 -7.78 11.34 1.91
CA LEU A 31 -6.41 11.04 1.46
C LEU A 31 -5.70 12.31 0.97
N LEU A 32 -6.38 13.14 0.17
CA LEU A 32 -5.81 14.43 -0.28
C LEU A 32 -5.51 15.37 0.87
N ASP A 33 -6.43 15.48 1.84
CA ASP A 33 -6.31 16.32 3.04
C ASP A 33 -5.11 15.88 3.89
N GLN A 34 -4.78 14.58 3.89
CA GLN A 34 -3.58 14.01 4.53
C GLN A 34 -2.30 14.16 3.68
N GLY A 35 -2.36 14.83 2.53
CA GLY A 35 -1.22 15.04 1.63
C GLY A 35 -0.94 13.88 0.66
N VAL A 36 -1.74 12.81 0.68
CA VAL A 36 -1.58 11.68 -0.25
C VAL A 36 -1.95 12.12 -1.67
N ARG A 37 -1.15 11.71 -2.65
CA ARG A 37 -1.37 11.98 -4.08
C ARG A 37 -1.39 10.74 -4.96
N HIS A 38 -0.92 9.60 -4.43
CA HIS A 38 -0.87 8.32 -5.14
C HIS A 38 -1.64 7.28 -4.33
N LEU A 39 -2.56 6.57 -4.98
CA LEU A 39 -3.27 5.44 -4.40
C LEU A 39 -2.93 4.18 -5.19
N VAL A 40 -2.36 3.18 -4.52
CA VAL A 40 -2.12 1.86 -5.12
C VAL A 40 -3.29 0.94 -4.77
N SER A 41 -4.02 0.48 -5.79
CA SER A 41 -5.15 -0.44 -5.64
C SER A 41 -4.75 -1.84 -6.03
N LEU A 42 -4.87 -2.77 -5.07
CA LEU A 42 -4.53 -4.18 -5.25
C LEU A 42 -5.70 -5.03 -5.75
N THR A 43 -6.93 -4.55 -5.60
CA THR A 43 -8.15 -5.28 -5.96
C THR A 43 -8.30 -5.53 -7.47
N GLU A 44 -8.93 -6.65 -7.82
CA GLU A 44 -9.18 -7.06 -9.21
C GLU A 44 -10.08 -6.05 -9.94
N ARG A 45 -11.04 -5.47 -9.20
CA ARG A 45 -11.90 -4.37 -9.66
C ARG A 45 -11.41 -3.04 -9.08
N GLY A 46 -11.61 -1.95 -9.83
CA GLY A 46 -11.23 -0.62 -9.36
C GLY A 46 -12.11 -0.20 -8.17
N PRO A 47 -11.57 0.59 -7.22
CA PRO A 47 -12.37 1.09 -6.13
C PRO A 47 -13.42 2.08 -6.67
N PRO A 48 -14.66 2.03 -6.17
CA PRO A 48 -15.75 2.84 -6.70
C PRO A 48 -15.51 4.33 -6.42
N HIS A 49 -16.00 5.20 -7.30
CA HIS A 49 -15.84 6.65 -7.21
C HIS A 49 -14.39 7.15 -7.22
N SER A 50 -13.44 6.37 -7.72
CA SER A 50 -12.03 6.82 -7.83
C SER A 50 -11.86 7.98 -8.82
N ASP A 51 -12.76 8.12 -9.77
CA ASP A 51 -12.89 9.22 -10.71
C ASP A 51 -13.35 10.55 -10.07
N SER A 52 -13.95 10.49 -8.87
CA SER A 52 -14.41 11.70 -8.15
C SER A 52 -13.27 12.59 -7.64
N CYS A 53 -12.02 12.13 -7.71
CA CYS A 53 -10.88 12.78 -7.09
C CYS A 53 -9.67 12.85 -8.06
N PRO A 54 -9.68 13.77 -9.04
CA PRO A 54 -8.64 13.85 -10.07
C PRO A 54 -7.25 14.23 -9.52
N GLY A 55 -7.17 14.81 -8.33
CA GLY A 55 -5.90 15.09 -7.64
C GLY A 55 -5.19 13.85 -7.08
N LEU A 56 -5.81 12.67 -7.18
CA LEU A 56 -5.28 11.40 -6.70
C LEU A 56 -4.99 10.49 -7.90
N THR A 57 -3.72 10.15 -8.10
CA THR A 57 -3.31 9.24 -9.17
C THR A 57 -3.51 7.79 -8.72
N LEU A 58 -4.35 7.05 -9.44
CA LEU A 58 -4.66 5.64 -9.14
C LEU A 58 -3.73 4.70 -9.92
N HIS A 59 -2.94 3.91 -9.19
CA HIS A 59 -2.09 2.84 -9.72
C HIS A 59 -2.77 1.49 -9.46
N ARG A 60 -3.14 0.74 -10.51
CA ARG A 60 -3.82 -0.56 -10.36
C ARG A 60 -2.82 -1.71 -10.51
N LEU A 61 -2.52 -2.40 -9.42
CA LEU A 61 -1.67 -3.60 -9.37
C LEU A 61 -2.54 -4.78 -8.95
N ARG A 62 -3.24 -5.40 -9.90
CA ARG A 62 -4.25 -6.43 -9.58
C ARG A 62 -3.59 -7.67 -8.97
N ILE A 63 -4.01 -8.05 -7.78
CA ILE A 63 -3.62 -9.26 -7.07
C ILE A 63 -4.93 -9.96 -6.71
N PRO A 64 -5.15 -11.23 -7.14
CA PRO A 64 -6.31 -11.99 -6.71
C PRO A 64 -6.35 -12.12 -5.19
N ASP A 65 -7.55 -12.18 -4.63
CA ASP A 65 -7.70 -12.34 -3.19
C ASP A 65 -6.94 -13.57 -2.67
N PHE A 66 -6.35 -13.46 -1.48
CA PHE A 66 -5.45 -14.46 -0.86
C PHE A 66 -4.19 -14.85 -1.66
N CYS A 67 -3.87 -14.19 -2.76
CA CYS A 67 -2.61 -14.40 -3.50
C CYS A 67 -1.51 -13.42 -3.07
N SER A 68 -0.27 -13.76 -3.41
CA SER A 68 0.89 -12.88 -3.26
C SER A 68 1.12 -12.04 -4.53
N PRO A 69 1.73 -10.84 -4.40
CA PRO A 69 2.15 -10.07 -5.56
C PRO A 69 3.27 -10.77 -6.34
N GLY A 70 3.25 -10.66 -7.66
CA GLY A 70 4.37 -11.04 -8.51
C GLY A 70 5.60 -10.13 -8.31
N PRO A 71 6.82 -10.58 -8.64
CA PRO A 71 8.05 -9.79 -8.47
C PRO A 71 7.97 -8.38 -9.07
N GLU A 72 7.51 -8.28 -10.31
CA GLU A 72 7.38 -7.01 -11.04
C GLU A 72 6.36 -6.06 -10.39
N GLN A 73 5.32 -6.60 -9.75
CA GLN A 73 4.34 -5.79 -9.03
C GLN A 73 4.94 -5.19 -7.76
N ILE A 74 5.78 -5.96 -7.05
CA ILE A 74 6.51 -5.47 -5.89
C ILE A 74 7.46 -4.35 -6.30
N ASP A 75 8.27 -4.57 -7.35
CA ASP A 75 9.22 -3.55 -7.82
C ASP A 75 8.50 -2.29 -8.31
N ARG A 76 7.36 -2.44 -8.98
CA ARG A 76 6.53 -1.30 -9.39
C ARG A 76 5.95 -0.55 -8.20
N PHE A 77 5.48 -1.26 -7.17
CA PHE A 77 4.99 -0.62 -5.95
C PHE A 77 6.10 0.19 -5.27
N VAL A 78 7.28 -0.41 -5.08
CA VAL A 78 8.46 0.25 -4.48
C VAL A 78 8.79 1.52 -5.26
N LYS A 79 8.88 1.43 -6.59
CA LYS A 79 9.15 2.58 -7.45
C LYS A 79 8.13 3.72 -7.27
N ILE A 80 6.83 3.41 -7.21
CA ILE A 80 5.79 4.42 -6.99
C ILE A 80 5.97 5.11 -5.63
N VAL A 81 6.25 4.32 -4.59
CA VAL A 81 6.47 4.85 -3.23
C VAL A 81 7.71 5.73 -3.19
N ASP A 82 8.81 5.32 -3.82
CA ASP A 82 10.07 6.07 -3.83
C ASP A 82 9.94 7.38 -4.61
N GLU A 83 9.34 7.35 -5.80
CA GLU A 83 9.08 8.54 -6.63
C GLU A 83 8.17 9.54 -5.90
N ALA A 84 7.12 9.05 -5.23
CA ALA A 84 6.23 9.91 -4.45
C ALA A 84 6.90 10.47 -3.19
N ASN A 85 7.87 9.74 -2.62
CA ASN A 85 8.57 10.09 -1.39
C ASN A 85 9.97 10.68 -1.61
N ALA A 86 10.30 11.22 -2.79
CA ALA A 86 11.63 11.71 -3.19
C ALA A 86 12.26 12.85 -2.33
N ARG A 87 11.86 12.97 -1.06
CA ARG A 87 12.56 13.65 0.04
C ARG A 87 13.25 12.70 1.04
N GLY A 88 13.51 11.45 0.64
CA GLY A 88 14.57 10.60 1.21
C GLY A 88 14.25 9.95 2.57
N GLU A 89 14.24 8.61 2.59
CA GLU A 89 14.65 7.75 3.72
C GLU A 89 14.27 6.30 3.36
N GLU A 90 15.24 5.48 2.98
CA GLU A 90 15.06 4.03 2.91
C GLU A 90 15.28 3.40 4.30
N ARG A 91 14.47 2.42 4.68
CA ARG A 91 14.72 1.56 5.84
C ARG A 91 15.06 0.15 5.36
N GLY A 92 16.29 -0.29 5.60
CA GLY A 92 16.69 -1.68 5.39
C GLY A 92 16.25 -2.55 6.57
N LEU A 93 15.22 -3.38 6.38
CA LEU A 93 14.80 -4.40 7.35
C LEU A 93 14.95 -5.79 6.74
N ALA A 94 15.27 -6.79 7.57
CA ALA A 94 15.16 -8.19 7.16
C ALA A 94 13.68 -8.59 7.00
N ALA A 95 13.40 -9.57 6.13
CA ALA A 95 12.03 -9.98 5.82
C ALA A 95 11.19 -10.36 7.05
N GLY A 96 11.78 -11.13 7.99
CA GLY A 96 11.11 -11.52 9.23
C GLY A 96 10.71 -10.31 10.09
N ASP A 97 11.63 -9.36 10.25
CA ASP A 97 11.39 -8.13 11.00
C ASP A 97 10.32 -7.26 10.33
N ALA A 98 10.31 -7.21 8.99
CA ALA A 98 9.31 -6.48 8.23
C ALA A 98 7.89 -7.07 8.40
N ILE A 99 7.75 -8.40 8.39
CA ILE A 99 6.46 -9.09 8.63
C ILE A 99 5.98 -8.86 10.06
N ALA A 100 6.87 -9.01 11.04
CA ALA A 100 6.53 -8.79 12.45
C ALA A 100 6.09 -7.35 12.70
N GLU A 101 6.82 -6.38 12.15
CA GLU A 101 6.51 -4.96 12.31
C GLU A 101 5.20 -4.57 11.63
N ILE A 102 4.91 -5.04 10.41
CA ILE A 102 3.64 -4.72 9.77
C ILE A 102 2.46 -5.34 10.51
N ARG A 103 2.61 -6.55 11.08
CA ARG A 103 1.57 -7.17 11.91
C ARG A 103 1.36 -6.43 13.23
N ARG A 104 2.42 -5.88 13.82
CA ARG A 104 2.34 -5.01 15.01
C ARG A 104 1.58 -3.71 14.71
N LEU A 105 1.87 -3.08 13.58
CA LEU A 105 1.22 -1.84 13.14
C LEU A 105 -0.22 -2.07 12.65
N ARG A 106 -0.48 -3.23 12.05
CA ARG A 106 -1.74 -3.60 11.40
C ARG A 106 -2.03 -5.09 11.63
N PRO A 107 -2.65 -5.46 12.76
CA PRO A 107 -2.99 -6.85 13.07
C PRO A 107 -3.79 -7.51 11.96
N GLY A 108 -3.44 -8.76 11.63
CA GLY A 108 -4.03 -9.51 10.52
C GLY A 108 -3.37 -9.29 9.15
N SER A 109 -2.34 -8.45 9.04
CA SER A 109 -1.59 -8.28 7.79
C SER A 109 -0.79 -9.54 7.42
N ILE A 110 -0.72 -9.82 6.11
CA ILE A 110 -0.04 -10.98 5.53
C ILE A 110 -0.71 -12.27 6.00
N GLU A 111 -1.70 -12.72 5.24
CA GLU A 111 -2.68 -13.73 5.63
C GLU A 111 -2.32 -15.13 5.16
N THR A 112 -1.48 -15.25 4.12
CA THR A 112 -1.14 -16.54 3.52
C THR A 112 0.36 -16.82 3.52
N TYR A 113 0.71 -18.11 3.52
CA TYR A 113 2.09 -18.57 3.42
C TYR A 113 2.80 -18.02 2.17
N GLU A 114 2.11 -17.99 1.03
CA GLU A 114 2.69 -17.46 -0.22
C GLU A 114 2.96 -15.95 -0.15
N GLN A 115 2.17 -15.18 0.62
CA GLN A 115 2.45 -13.77 0.86
C GLN A 115 3.69 -13.59 1.74
N GLU A 116 3.86 -14.38 2.80
CA GLU A 116 5.09 -14.37 3.61
C GLU A 116 6.31 -14.71 2.74
N LYS A 117 6.22 -15.80 1.96
CA LYS A 117 7.28 -16.25 1.05
C LYS A 117 7.67 -15.18 0.03
N ALA A 118 6.71 -14.41 -0.50
CA ALA A 118 7.00 -13.32 -1.42
C ALA A 118 7.86 -12.21 -0.79
N VAL A 119 7.65 -11.90 0.50
CA VAL A 119 8.49 -10.94 1.24
C VAL A 119 9.92 -11.49 1.40
N PHE A 120 10.05 -12.76 1.78
CA PHE A 120 11.37 -13.40 1.87
C PHE A 120 12.10 -13.41 0.52
N GLN A 121 11.42 -13.76 -0.56
CA GLN A 121 12.00 -13.76 -1.90
C GLN A 121 12.41 -12.37 -2.35
N PHE A 122 11.60 -11.34 -2.07
CA PHE A 122 11.97 -9.95 -2.37
C PHE A 122 13.26 -9.54 -1.66
N TYR A 123 13.37 -9.84 -0.36
CA TYR A 123 14.57 -9.55 0.41
C TYR A 123 15.81 -10.25 -0.15
N GLN A 124 15.71 -11.53 -0.55
CA GLN A 124 16.83 -12.26 -1.14
C GLN A 124 17.27 -11.70 -2.51
N ARG A 125 16.34 -11.18 -3.32
CA ARG A 125 16.68 -10.54 -4.61
C ARG A 125 17.38 -9.18 -4.48
N ARG A 126 17.20 -8.50 -3.34
CA ARG A 126 17.71 -7.16 -3.06
C ARG A 126 18.95 -7.13 -2.15
N LYS A 127 19.39 -8.30 -1.67
CA LYS A 127 20.73 -8.50 -1.11
C LYS A 127 21.78 -8.50 -2.21
#